data_AF-A0AAU8ZNB2-F1
#
_entry.id   AF-A0AAU8ZNB2-F1
#
_cell.length_a   1.000
_cell.length_b   1.000
_cell.length_c   1.000
_cell.angle_alpha   90.00
_cell.angle_beta   90.00
_cell.angle_gamma   90.00
#
_symmetry.space_group_name_H-M   'P 1'
#
loop_
_entity.id
_entity.type
_entity.pdbx_description
1 polymer ?
#
loop_
_entity_poly.entity_id
_entity_poly.type
_entity_poly.pdbx_seq_one_letter_code
_entity_poly.pdbx_strand_id
1 'polypeptide(L)'
;MAFDIFRNILHYGCHFLVPVLFARLFWRQHWKAAAMIMIATMVIDADHLLADPIFDPDRCSVGFHPLHTVWAAIVYLILLLIPSWKLRAVAVGCLFHLFTDGMDCYMGSLKQGTEYAVVQALKNPPGAGFQAVDKPAGVGDDRQRL
;
A
#
# COMPACT_ATOMS: atom_id res chain seq x y z
N MET A 1 2.19 12.95 13.57
CA MET A 1 3.38 12.37 14.23
C MET A 1 3.13 10.97 14.77
N ALA A 2 2.32 10.76 15.82
CA ALA A 2 2.10 9.40 16.36
C ALA A 2 1.44 8.46 15.33
N PHE A 3 0.48 8.97 14.56
CA PHE A 3 -0.18 8.24 13.48
C PHE A 3 0.82 7.80 12.39
N ASP A 4 1.71 8.70 11.94
CA ASP A 4 2.69 8.41 10.89
C ASP A 4 3.71 7.36 11.34
N ILE A 5 4.14 7.43 12.61
CA ILE A 5 5.03 6.42 13.20
C ILE A 5 4.34 5.05 13.18
N PHE A 6 3.07 4.98 13.62
CA PHE A 6 2.30 3.75 13.59
C PHE A 6 2.12 3.20 12.17
N ARG A 7 1.74 4.07 11.22
CA ARG A 7 1.61 3.72 9.80
C ARG A 7 2.88 3.11 9.24
N ASN A 8 4.03 3.77 9.45
CA ASN A 8 5.32 3.29 8.95
C ASN A 8 5.74 1.97 9.62
N ILE A 9 5.53 1.82 10.93
CA ILE A 9 5.80 0.56 11.64
C ILE A 9 4.95 -0.56 11.06
N LEU A 10 3.67 -0.31 10.80
CA LEU A 10 2.77 -1.31 10.22
C LEU A 10 3.18 -1.66 8.80
N HIS A 11 3.44 -0.67 7.95
CA HIS A 11 3.82 -0.86 6.55
C HIS A 11 5.12 -1.67 6.41
N TYR A 12 6.23 -1.19 7.00
CA TYR A 12 7.50 -1.92 6.93
C TYR A 12 7.47 -3.23 7.72
N GLY A 13 6.78 -3.25 8.87
CA GLY A 13 6.60 -4.48 9.65
C GLY A 13 5.89 -5.57 8.85
N CYS A 14 4.83 -5.23 8.13
CA CYS A 14 4.12 -6.15 7.24
C CYS A 14 5.03 -6.63 6.11
N HIS A 15 5.70 -5.74 5.39
CA HIS A 15 6.59 -6.09 4.27
C HIS A 15 7.73 -7.04 4.65
N PHE A 16 8.26 -6.99 5.88
CA PHE A 16 9.40 -7.83 6.27
C PHE A 16 9.05 -9.00 7.22
N LEU A 17 8.14 -8.82 8.18
CA LEU A 17 7.86 -9.86 9.19
C LEU A 17 6.84 -10.89 8.71
N VAL A 18 5.79 -10.44 8.00
CA VAL A 18 4.70 -11.33 7.58
C VAL A 18 5.16 -12.32 6.49
N PRO A 19 6.00 -11.95 5.52
CA PRO A 19 6.65 -12.91 4.62
C PRO A 19 7.36 -14.05 5.33
N VAL A 20 8.10 -13.76 6.41
CA VAL A 20 8.78 -14.81 7.20
C VAL A 20 7.76 -15.73 7.86
N LEU A 21 6.66 -15.18 8.40
CA LEU A 21 5.57 -15.95 8.99
C LEU A 21 4.90 -16.87 7.94
N PHE A 22 4.51 -16.32 6.79
CA PHE A 22 3.93 -17.09 5.68
C PHE A 22 4.87 -18.18 5.19
N ALA A 23 6.15 -17.88 5.07
CA ALA A 23 7.14 -18.86 4.65
C ALA A 23 7.18 -20.07 5.60
N ARG A 24 7.10 -19.79 6.90
CA ARG A 24 7.12 -20.82 7.94
C ARG A 24 5.83 -21.62 8.05
N LEU A 25 4.69 -21.02 7.71
CA LEU A 25 3.39 -21.68 7.68
C LEU A 25 3.20 -22.57 6.44
N PHE A 26 3.46 -22.03 5.24
CA PHE A 26 3.11 -22.68 3.97
C PHE A 26 4.26 -23.49 3.34
N TRP A 27 5.53 -23.15 3.61
CA TRP A 27 6.71 -23.83 3.03
C TRP A 27 7.61 -24.44 4.10
N ARG A 28 7.05 -25.18 5.06
CA ARG A 28 7.76 -25.71 6.24
C ARG A 28 9.14 -26.34 5.93
N GLN A 29 9.25 -27.10 4.83
CA GLN A 29 10.51 -27.73 4.41
C GLN A 29 11.55 -26.75 3.84
N HIS A 30 11.11 -25.67 3.18
CA HIS A 30 11.97 -24.69 2.49
C HIS A 30 11.76 -23.27 3.01
N TRP A 31 11.33 -23.11 4.26
CA TRP A 31 10.81 -21.84 4.77
C TRP A 31 11.83 -20.70 4.67
N LYS A 32 13.12 -20.97 4.88
CA LYS A 32 14.16 -19.94 4.74
C LYS A 32 14.24 -19.41 3.31
N ALA A 33 14.21 -20.32 2.32
CA ALA A 33 14.26 -19.94 0.92
C ALA A 33 12.97 -19.21 0.50
N ALA A 34 11.80 -19.69 0.93
CA ALA A 34 10.53 -19.03 0.65
C ALA A 34 10.47 -17.62 1.29
N ALA A 35 11.00 -17.45 2.51
CA ALA A 35 11.09 -16.15 3.17
C ALA A 35 12.00 -15.19 2.38
N MET A 36 13.19 -15.64 1.97
CA MET A 36 14.08 -14.80 1.15
C MET A 36 13.45 -14.43 -0.20
N ILE A 37 12.72 -15.35 -0.83
CA ILE A 37 12.01 -15.07 -2.09
C ILE A 37 10.94 -13.99 -1.86
N MET A 38 10.10 -14.13 -0.84
CA MET A 38 9.04 -13.14 -0.57
C MET A 38 9.58 -11.80 -0.08
N ILE A 39 10.71 -11.76 0.63
CA ILE A 39 11.37 -10.48 0.95
C ILE A 39 11.98 -9.88 -0.32
N ALA A 40 12.52 -10.70 -1.23
CA ALA A 40 13.06 -10.20 -2.50
C ALA A 40 11.98 -9.60 -3.41
N THR A 41 10.69 -9.90 -3.22
CA THR A 41 9.63 -9.25 -4.01
C THR A 41 9.46 -7.78 -3.70
N MET A 42 10.07 -7.23 -2.64
CA MET A 42 10.17 -5.78 -2.44
C MET A 42 10.82 -5.05 -3.62
N VAL A 43 11.52 -5.78 -4.51
CA VAL A 43 12.04 -5.22 -5.76
C VAL A 43 10.97 -4.60 -6.66
N ILE A 44 9.67 -4.95 -6.49
CA ILE A 44 8.61 -4.34 -7.28
C ILE A 44 8.44 -2.84 -6.99
N ASP A 45 8.82 -2.37 -5.79
CA ASP A 45 8.89 -0.93 -5.45
C ASP A 45 9.84 -0.14 -6.33
N ALA A 46 10.75 -0.80 -7.06
CA ALA A 46 11.64 -0.11 -7.99
C ALA A 46 10.87 0.65 -9.09
N ASP A 47 9.59 0.30 -9.32
CA ASP A 47 8.72 1.04 -10.23
C ASP A 47 8.35 2.45 -9.74
N HIS A 48 8.56 2.76 -8.46
CA HIS A 48 8.46 4.13 -7.92
C HIS A 48 9.44 5.10 -8.55
N LEU A 49 10.57 4.60 -9.08
CA LEU A 49 11.53 5.42 -9.81
C LEU A 49 10.95 5.98 -11.12
N LEU A 50 9.80 5.48 -11.56
CA LEU A 50 9.07 5.96 -12.74
C LEU A 50 8.06 7.07 -12.40
N ALA A 51 7.86 7.38 -11.11
CA ALA A 51 6.92 8.41 -10.65
C ALA A 51 7.52 9.81 -10.64
N ASP A 52 6.68 10.82 -10.86
CA ASP A 52 6.99 12.23 -10.56
C ASP A 52 5.88 12.82 -9.66
N PRO A 53 6.19 13.24 -8.42
CA PRO A 53 7.48 13.11 -7.74
C PRO A 53 7.78 11.65 -7.35
N ILE A 54 9.09 11.30 -7.33
CA ILE A 54 9.56 9.96 -6.99
C ILE A 54 9.06 9.55 -5.59
N PHE A 55 9.24 10.43 -4.60
CA PHE A 55 8.78 10.23 -3.22
C PHE A 55 7.66 11.21 -2.87
N ASP A 56 6.51 10.65 -2.50
CA ASP A 56 5.38 11.38 -1.92
C ASP A 56 4.75 10.52 -0.81
N PRO A 57 4.84 10.93 0.47
CA PRO A 57 4.32 10.16 1.60
C PRO A 57 2.79 10.19 1.72
N ASP A 58 2.10 11.05 0.96
CA ASP A 58 0.65 11.19 0.97
C ASP A 58 0.00 10.59 -0.30
N ARG A 59 0.80 10.07 -1.24
CA ARG A 59 0.31 9.37 -2.45
C ARG A 59 -0.04 7.92 -2.17
N CYS A 60 -1.13 7.43 -2.75
CA CYS A 60 -1.40 6.00 -2.82
C CYS A 60 -0.60 5.35 -3.95
N SER A 61 0.24 4.35 -3.62
CA SER A 61 1.05 3.61 -4.60
C SER A 61 0.21 2.67 -5.48
N VAL A 62 -0.89 2.13 -4.95
CA VAL A 62 -1.75 1.16 -5.64
C VAL A 62 -2.53 1.84 -6.77
N GLY A 63 -2.36 1.33 -7.99
CA GLY A 63 -2.94 1.88 -9.21
C GLY A 63 -2.15 3.01 -9.84
N PHE A 64 -1.14 3.55 -9.14
CA PHE A 64 -0.29 4.62 -9.64
C PHE A 64 0.93 4.09 -10.42
N HIS A 65 1.56 3.01 -9.93
CA HIS A 65 2.74 2.43 -10.56
C HIS A 65 2.42 1.14 -11.34
N PRO A 66 3.18 0.83 -12.41
CA PRO A 66 2.88 -0.31 -13.29
C PRO A 66 2.74 -1.67 -12.56
N LEU A 67 3.62 -1.97 -11.59
CA LEU A 67 3.62 -3.23 -10.83
C LEU A 67 2.63 -3.21 -9.66
N HIS A 68 2.06 -2.05 -9.36
CA HIS A 68 1.07 -1.84 -8.32
C HIS A 68 -0.36 -1.73 -8.87
N THR A 69 -0.59 -2.22 -10.09
CA THR A 69 -1.90 -2.17 -10.76
C THR A 69 -2.75 -3.42 -10.51
N VAL A 70 -4.06 -3.31 -10.77
CA VAL A 70 -4.97 -4.48 -10.79
C VAL A 70 -4.51 -5.51 -11.83
N TRP A 71 -3.94 -5.06 -12.95
CA TRP A 71 -3.37 -5.94 -13.97
C TRP A 71 -2.17 -6.73 -13.44
N ALA A 72 -1.26 -6.09 -12.71
CA ALA A 72 -0.17 -6.76 -12.02
C ALA A 72 -0.68 -7.79 -10.99
N ALA A 73 -1.71 -7.44 -10.22
CA ALA A 73 -2.34 -8.35 -9.27
C ALA A 73 -2.90 -9.62 -9.95
N ILE A 74 -3.53 -9.49 -11.11
CA ILE A 74 -4.01 -10.63 -11.91
C ILE A 74 -2.84 -11.51 -12.34
N VAL A 75 -1.73 -10.93 -12.80
CA VAL A 75 -0.52 -11.70 -13.14
C VAL A 75 -0.02 -12.47 -11.92
N TYR A 76 0.07 -11.84 -10.74
CA TYR A 76 0.52 -12.52 -9.52
C TYR A 76 -0.44 -13.66 -9.10
N LEU A 77 -1.75 -13.48 -9.26
CA LEU A 77 -2.74 -14.55 -9.05
C LEU A 77 -2.52 -15.72 -10.02
N ILE A 78 -2.20 -15.46 -11.29
CA ILE A 78 -1.89 -16.51 -12.25
C ILE A 78 -0.60 -17.25 -11.84
N LEU A 79 0.45 -16.54 -11.41
CA LEU A 79 1.67 -17.18 -10.90
C LEU A 79 1.38 -18.11 -9.70
N LEU A 80 0.41 -17.77 -8.85
CA LEU A 80 0.02 -18.58 -7.70
C LEU A 80 -0.56 -19.95 -8.10
N LEU A 81 -1.21 -20.05 -9.26
CA LEU A 81 -1.83 -21.29 -9.74
C LEU A 81 -0.78 -22.30 -10.25
N ILE A 82 0.41 -21.84 -10.63
CA ILE A 82 1.47 -22.70 -11.17
C ILE A 82 1.96 -23.65 -10.05
N PRO A 83 2.07 -24.97 -10.29
CA PRO A 83 2.45 -25.97 -9.28
C PRO A 83 3.97 -25.97 -8.98
N SER A 84 4.55 -24.78 -8.82
CA SER A 84 5.95 -24.58 -8.41
C SER A 84 5.98 -23.83 -7.09
N TRP A 85 6.60 -24.44 -6.08
CA TRP A 85 6.66 -23.84 -4.75
C TRP A 85 7.38 -22.48 -4.75
N LYS A 86 8.36 -22.29 -5.65
CA LYS A 86 9.10 -21.02 -5.81
C LYS A 86 8.22 -19.94 -6.42
N LEU A 87 7.50 -20.25 -7.49
CA LEU A 87 6.60 -19.29 -8.16
C LEU A 87 5.43 -18.91 -7.26
N ARG A 88 4.91 -19.87 -6.48
CA ARG A 88 3.92 -19.58 -5.45
C ARG A 88 4.45 -18.66 -4.36
N ALA A 89 5.72 -18.81 -3.95
CA ALA A 89 6.33 -17.90 -3.00
C ALA A 89 6.47 -16.48 -3.59
N VAL A 90 6.90 -16.36 -4.86
CA VAL A 90 6.92 -15.06 -5.57
C VAL A 90 5.52 -14.45 -5.61
N ALA A 91 4.51 -15.22 -6.02
CA ALA A 91 3.13 -14.76 -6.12
C ALA A 91 2.58 -14.28 -4.78
N VAL A 92 2.76 -15.06 -3.70
CA VAL A 92 2.33 -14.66 -2.36
C VAL A 92 3.08 -13.42 -1.88
N GLY A 93 4.38 -13.32 -2.16
CA GLY A 93 5.18 -12.13 -1.86
C GLY A 93 4.63 -10.88 -2.53
N CYS A 94 4.44 -10.91 -3.86
CA CYS A 94 3.91 -9.77 -4.61
C CYS A 94 2.47 -9.40 -4.23
N LEU A 95 1.59 -10.40 -4.01
CA LEU A 95 0.20 -10.15 -3.59
C LEU A 95 0.13 -9.55 -2.19
N PHE A 96 0.94 -10.06 -1.26
CA PHE A 96 0.97 -9.54 0.10
C PHE A 96 1.63 -8.16 0.17
N HIS A 97 2.61 -7.90 -0.69
CA HIS A 97 3.17 -6.58 -0.89
C HIS A 97 2.08 -5.58 -1.32
N LEU A 98 1.32 -5.89 -2.38
CA LEU A 98 0.23 -5.04 -2.86
C LEU A 98 -0.87 -4.84 -1.80
N PHE A 99 -1.15 -5.88 -0.99
CA PHE A 99 -2.06 -5.76 0.15
C PHE A 99 -1.54 -4.78 1.20
N THR A 100 -0.24 -4.83 1.51
CA THR A 100 0.39 -3.94 2.48
C THR A 100 0.36 -2.49 2.03
N ASP A 101 0.61 -2.24 0.75
CA ASP A 101 0.47 -0.91 0.14
C ASP A 101 -0.97 -0.42 0.12
N GLY A 102 -1.93 -1.32 -0.15
CA GLY A 102 -3.34 -1.00 -0.07
C GLY A 102 -3.78 -0.58 1.33
N MET A 103 -3.24 -1.21 2.38
CA MET A 103 -3.45 -0.77 3.76
C MET A 103 -2.85 0.61 4.02
N ASP A 104 -1.65 0.90 3.50
CA ASP A 104 -1.02 2.21 3.64
C ASP A 104 -1.85 3.31 2.95
N CYS A 105 -2.35 3.05 1.73
CA CYS A 105 -3.28 3.93 1.02
C CYS A 105 -4.54 4.23 1.83
N TYR A 106 -5.12 3.20 2.44
CA TYR A 106 -6.31 3.35 3.28
C TYR A 106 -6.02 4.23 4.51
N MET A 107 -4.90 3.99 5.20
CA MET A 107 -4.48 4.80 6.35
C MET A 107 -4.16 6.24 5.95
N GLY A 108 -3.51 6.46 4.81
CA GLY A 108 -3.26 7.80 4.25
C GLY A 108 -4.57 8.55 3.98
N SER A 109 -5.56 7.88 3.39
CA SER A 109 -6.89 8.45 3.15
C SER A 109 -7.59 8.87 4.45
N LEU A 110 -7.47 8.08 5.51
CA LEU A 110 -8.01 8.41 6.84
C LEU A 110 -7.33 9.64 7.46
N LYS A 111 -5.99 9.75 7.33
CA LYS A 111 -5.23 10.92 7.78
C LYS A 111 -5.71 12.19 7.07
N GLN A 112 -5.74 12.17 5.73
CA GLN A 112 -6.15 13.33 4.92
C GLN A 112 -7.60 13.76 5.20
N GLY A 113 -8.50 12.80 5.38
CA GLY A 113 -9.90 13.09 5.74
C GLY A 113 -10.03 13.75 7.12
N THR A 114 -9.24 13.29 8.09
CA THR A 114 -9.19 13.89 9.44
C THR A 114 -8.61 15.30 9.39
N GLU A 115 -7.51 15.51 8.67
CA GLU A 115 -6.88 16.83 8.49
C GLU A 115 -7.84 17.83 7.83
N TYR A 116 -8.54 17.43 6.77
CA TYR A 116 -9.55 18.25 6.12
C TYR A 116 -10.70 18.64 7.06
N ALA A 117 -11.23 17.68 7.83
CA ALA A 117 -12.32 17.96 8.77
C ALA A 117 -11.91 18.97 9.85
N VAL A 118 -10.68 18.87 10.37
CA VAL A 118 -10.14 19.83 11.34
C VAL A 118 -9.99 21.21 10.69
N VAL A 119 -9.42 21.30 9.49
CA VAL A 119 -9.25 22.58 8.78
C VAL A 119 -10.60 23.22 8.47
N GLN A 120 -11.60 22.43 8.05
CA GLN A 120 -12.95 22.91 7.79
C GLN A 120 -13.60 23.49 9.06
N ALA A 121 -13.45 22.82 10.20
CA ALA A 121 -13.97 23.30 11.49
C ALA A 121 -13.29 24.59 11.96
N LEU A 122 -11.98 24.73 11.73
CA LEU A 122 -11.24 25.95 12.07
C LEU A 122 -11.60 27.14 11.18
N LYS A 123 -11.85 26.90 9.89
CA LYS A 123 -12.24 27.96 8.93
C LYS A 123 -13.71 28.37 9.02
N ASN A 124 -14.56 27.55 9.65
CA ASN A 124 -15.99 27.80 9.81
C ASN A 124 -16.40 27.80 11.29
N PRO A 125 -15.87 28.73 12.11
CA PRO A 125 -16.27 28.82 13.50
C PRO A 125 -17.74 29.24 13.61
N PRO A 126 -18.47 28.76 14.63
CA PRO A 126 -19.88 29.09 14.81
C PRO A 126 -20.09 30.60 14.89
N GLY A 127 -20.89 31.15 13.96
CA GLY A 127 -21.17 32.58 13.84
C GLY A 127 -20.37 33.31 12.75
N ALA A 128 -19.33 32.71 12.17
CA ALA A 128 -18.72 33.20 10.95
C ALA A 128 -19.44 32.60 9.73
N GLY A 129 -19.68 33.40 8.68
CA GLY A 129 -20.27 32.91 7.43
C GLY A 129 -19.45 31.76 6.83
N PHE A 130 -20.11 30.86 6.10
CA PHE A 130 -19.48 29.65 5.56
C PHE A 130 -18.39 29.99 4.53
N GLN A 131 -17.16 29.53 4.77
CA GLN A 131 -16.05 29.51 3.82
C GLN A 131 -15.80 28.07 3.37
N ALA A 132 -15.97 27.82 2.07
CA ALA A 132 -15.64 26.53 1.47
C ALA A 132 -14.13 26.28 1.54
N VAL A 133 -13.73 25.04 1.86
CA VAL A 133 -12.35 24.58 1.79
C VAL A 133 -12.25 23.60 0.63
N ASP A 134 -11.23 23.76 -0.21
CA ASP A 134 -10.94 22.81 -1.28
C ASP A 134 -10.56 21.44 -0.68
N LYS A 135 -11.16 20.38 -1.21
CA LYS A 135 -10.90 19.00 -0.79
C LYS A 135 -9.41 18.67 -1.05
N PRO A 136 -8.69 17.98 -0.13
CA PRO A 136 -7.32 17.60 -0.37
C PRO A 136 -7.24 16.64 -1.57
N ALA A 137 -6.23 16.81 -2.41
CA ALA A 137 -5.90 15.83 -3.44
C ALA A 137 -5.58 14.49 -2.77
N GLY A 138 -6.36 13.44 -3.10
CA GLY A 138 -6.21 12.10 -2.50
C GLY A 138 -7.38 11.62 -1.65
N VAL A 139 -8.27 12.52 -1.18
CA VAL A 139 -9.53 12.10 -0.56
C VAL A 139 -10.50 11.70 -1.66
N GLY A 140 -10.50 10.41 -2.01
CA GLY A 140 -11.41 9.72 -2.94
C GLY A 140 -12.38 10.62 -3.70
N ASP A 141 -11.97 11.05 -4.89
CA ASP A 141 -12.94 11.28 -5.96
C ASP A 141 -13.17 9.91 -6.60
N ASP A 142 -14.31 9.30 -6.32
CA ASP A 142 -14.77 8.05 -6.96
C ASP A 142 -14.95 8.20 -8.49
N ARG A 143 -14.38 9.24 -9.12
CA ARG A 143 -14.31 9.48 -10.57
C ARG A 143 -12.97 9.17 -11.22
N GLN A 144 -11.96 8.66 -10.49
CA GLN A 144 -10.72 8.20 -11.11
C GLN A 144 -10.62 6.67 -11.28
N ARG A 145 -11.75 5.95 -11.14
CA ARG A 145 -11.90 4.59 -11.65
C ARG A 145 -12.89 4.60 -12.82
N LEU A 146 -12.36 4.83 -14.02
CA LEU A 146 -12.63 4.15 -15.29
C LEU A 146 -11.84 4.86 -16.41
#